data_AF-A0A800DR58-F1
#
_entry.id   AF-A0A800DR58-F1
#
_cell.length_a   1.000
_cell.length_b   1.000
_cell.length_c   1.000
_cell.angle_alpha   90.00
_cell.angle_beta   90.00
_cell.angle_gamma   90.00
#
_symmetry.space_group_name_H-M   'P 1'
#
loop_
_entity.id
_entity.type
_entity.pdbx_description
1 polymer ?
#
loop_
_entity_poly.entity_id
_entity_poly.type
_entity_poly.pdbx_seq_one_letter_code
_entity_poly.pdbx_strand_id
1 'polypeptide(L)'
;MSFEHGVVPTPPDVRVHPTPLYEFIFCLAIFAFLWNIRKRKEHLPGFIFGSYLILGGIERLITEFWRRTPVIAFDLAKSQLQLIDRSGFDVKFEFYLGLSVAQITSLAMIAVGIWLILKVLRRESELNKPQMRNA
;
A
#
# COMPACT_ATOMS: atom_id res chain seq x y z
N MET A 1 -0.14 -12.81 -21.30
CA MET A 1 -0.68 -12.76 -22.67
C MET A 1 -0.36 -11.39 -23.22
N SER A 2 0.25 -11.30 -24.40
CA SER A 2 0.49 -10.03 -25.09
C SER A 2 -0.83 -9.55 -25.71
N PHE A 3 -1.14 -8.26 -25.56
CA PHE A 3 -2.33 -7.65 -26.15
C PHE A 3 -1.94 -6.95 -27.44
N GLU A 4 -1.96 -7.67 -28.55
CA GLU A 4 -1.61 -7.13 -29.87
C GLU A 4 -2.59 -6.02 -30.33
N HIS A 5 -3.86 -6.12 -29.91
CA HIS A 5 -4.93 -5.18 -30.24
C HIS A 5 -5.46 -4.40 -29.02
N GLY A 6 -4.62 -4.17 -28.00
CA GLY A 6 -4.97 -3.36 -26.84
C GLY A 6 -4.93 -1.85 -27.12
N VAL A 7 -5.56 -1.04 -26.26
CA VAL A 7 -5.41 0.43 -26.23
C VAL A 7 -3.94 0.86 -26.14
N VAL A 8 -3.08 -0.04 -25.66
CA VAL A 8 -1.63 0.00 -25.75
C VAL A 8 -1.16 -1.33 -26.35
N PRO A 9 -0.56 -1.33 -27.55
CA PRO A 9 -0.03 -2.55 -28.15
C PRO A 9 1.16 -3.05 -27.33
N THR A 10 1.11 -4.30 -26.88
CA THR A 10 2.26 -4.95 -26.24
C THR A 10 2.94 -5.87 -27.25
N PRO A 11 4.26 -5.76 -27.51
CA PRO A 11 4.94 -6.62 -28.48
C PRO A 11 4.75 -8.11 -28.14
N PRO A 12 4.73 -9.01 -29.14
CA PRO A 12 4.35 -10.42 -28.97
C PRO A 12 5.20 -11.24 -27.99
N ASP A 13 6.34 -10.72 -27.54
CA ASP A 13 7.33 -11.44 -26.71
C ASP A 13 7.49 -10.87 -25.29
N VAL A 14 6.65 -9.91 -24.90
CA VAL A 14 6.74 -9.28 -23.56
C VAL A 14 5.87 -10.02 -22.56
N ARG A 15 6.52 -10.72 -21.62
CA ARG A 15 5.84 -11.31 -20.45
C ARG A 15 5.46 -10.22 -19.46
N VAL A 16 4.17 -9.92 -19.40
CA VAL A 16 3.59 -9.10 -18.34
C VAL A 16 3.37 -9.93 -17.09
N HIS A 17 3.82 -9.43 -15.94
CA HIS A 17 3.51 -10.04 -14.65
C HIS A 17 2.04 -9.77 -14.31
N PRO A 18 1.27 -10.78 -13.86
CA PRO A 18 -0.09 -10.56 -13.41
C PRO A 18 -0.07 -9.97 -11.99
N THR A 19 0.27 -8.69 -11.86
CA THR A 19 0.25 -7.93 -10.59
C THR A 19 -1.05 -8.13 -9.79
N PRO A 20 -2.26 -8.15 -10.41
CA PRO A 20 -3.51 -8.36 -9.68
C PRO A 20 -3.61 -9.71 -8.93
N LEU A 21 -2.95 -10.76 -9.43
CA LEU A 21 -2.92 -12.07 -8.77
C LEU A 21 -2.11 -12.03 -7.48
N TYR A 22 -0.99 -11.30 -7.48
CA TYR A 22 -0.17 -11.12 -6.28
C TYR A 22 -0.91 -10.28 -5.22
N GLU A 23 -1.55 -9.17 -5.61
CA GLU A 23 -2.39 -8.34 -4.73
C GLU A 23 -3.49 -9.15 -4.04
N PHE A 24 -4.18 -10.01 -4.81
CA PHE A 24 -5.21 -10.88 -4.25
C PHE A 24 -4.65 -11.85 -3.21
N ILE A 25 -3.50 -12.47 -3.48
CA ILE A 25 -2.85 -13.39 -2.53
C ILE A 25 -2.42 -12.64 -1.26
N PHE A 26 -1.86 -11.43 -1.38
CA PHE A 26 -1.48 -10.62 -0.23
C PHE A 26 -2.70 -10.21 0.60
N CYS A 27 -3.80 -9.78 -0.03
CA CYS A 27 -5.06 -9.50 0.64
C CYS A 27 -5.56 -10.69 1.45
N LEU A 28 -5.54 -11.89 0.87
CA LEU A 28 -5.94 -13.13 1.56
C LEU A 28 -5.00 -13.45 2.73
N ALA A 29 -3.69 -13.28 2.56
CA ALA A 29 -2.71 -13.52 3.60
C ALA A 29 -2.89 -12.56 4.79
N ILE A 30 -3.12 -11.27 4.51
CA ILE A 30 -3.39 -10.25 5.54
C ILE A 30 -4.68 -10.59 6.28
N PHE A 31 -5.74 -10.95 5.56
CA PHE A 31 -7.01 -11.34 6.16
C PHE A 31 -6.85 -12.57 7.07
N ALA A 32 -6.19 -13.63 6.59
CA ALA A 32 -5.96 -14.84 7.37
C ALA A 32 -5.13 -14.58 8.63
N PHE A 33 -4.09 -13.74 8.53
CA PHE A 33 -3.27 -13.32 9.67
C PHE A 33 -4.11 -12.58 10.71
N LEU A 34 -4.86 -11.56 10.29
CA LEU A 34 -5.73 -10.79 11.17
C LEU A 34 -6.82 -11.65 11.82
N TRP A 35 -7.37 -12.62 11.07
CA TRP A 35 -8.37 -13.56 11.57
C TRP A 35 -7.82 -14.46 12.68
N ASN A 36 -6.58 -14.93 12.54
CA ASN A 36 -5.95 -15.79 13.54
C ASN A 36 -5.68 -15.03 14.86
N ILE A 37 -5.24 -13.77 14.77
CA ILE A 37 -4.95 -12.96 15.97
C ILE A 37 -6.22 -12.38 16.63
N ARG A 38 -7.36 -12.37 15.91
CA ARG A 38 -8.63 -11.79 16.37
C ARG A 38 -8.99 -12.24 17.79
N LYS A 39 -9.04 -13.56 18.03
CA LYS A 39 -9.48 -14.13 19.32
C LYS A 39 -8.52 -13.85 20.47
N ARG A 40 -7.22 -13.63 20.18
CA ARG A 40 -6.21 -13.37 21.22
C ARG A 40 -6.09 -11.90 21.59
N LYS A 41 -6.54 -10.99 20.72
CA LYS A 41 -6.35 -9.53 20.86
C LYS A 41 -7.66 -8.76 20.90
N GLU A 42 -8.78 -9.46 21.10
CA GLU A 42 -10.12 -8.88 21.21
C GLU A 42 -10.24 -7.86 22.36
N HIS A 43 -9.46 -8.03 23.44
CA HIS A 43 -9.42 -7.13 24.58
C HIS A 43 -8.74 -5.77 24.31
N LEU A 44 -8.07 -5.59 23.16
CA LEU A 44 -7.32 -4.38 22.80
C LEU A 44 -8.01 -3.62 21.65
N PRO A 45 -8.96 -2.72 21.94
CA PRO A 45 -9.65 -1.95 20.90
C PRO A 45 -8.64 -1.07 20.14
N GLY A 46 -8.52 -1.30 18.83
CA GLY A 46 -7.60 -0.59 17.93
C GLY A 46 -6.35 -1.37 17.52
N PHE A 47 -6.02 -2.50 18.17
CA PHE A 47 -4.84 -3.31 17.81
C PHE A 47 -4.96 -3.95 16.42
N ILE A 48 -6.12 -4.53 16.13
CA ILE A 48 -6.40 -5.20 14.85
C ILE A 48 -6.40 -4.17 13.70
N PHE A 49 -7.01 -3.00 13.93
CA PHE A 49 -7.03 -1.91 12.94
C PHE A 49 -5.64 -1.33 12.69
N GLY A 50 -4.84 -1.08 13.74
CA GLY A 50 -3.45 -0.66 13.58
C GLY A 50 -2.59 -1.68 12.84
N SER A 51 -2.80 -2.98 13.12
CA SER A 51 -2.11 -4.08 12.42
C SER A 51 -2.47 -4.13 10.93
N TYR A 52 -3.75 -3.92 10.60
CA TYR A 52 -4.22 -3.81 9.22
C TYR A 52 -3.57 -2.63 8.48
N LEU A 53 -3.50 -1.45 9.10
CA LEU A 53 -2.89 -0.27 8.49
C LEU A 53 -1.40 -0.47 8.17
N ILE A 54 -0.65 -1.13 9.05
CA ILE A 54 0.75 -1.47 8.82
C ILE A 54 0.87 -2.47 7.67
N LEU A 55 0.13 -3.58 7.74
CA LEU A 55 0.21 -4.65 6.74
C LEU A 55 -0.23 -4.17 5.35
N GLY A 56 -1.33 -3.43 5.25
CA GLY A 56 -1.81 -2.85 3.99
C GLY A 56 -0.88 -1.77 3.44
N GLY A 57 -0.22 -0.99 4.30
CA GLY A 57 0.83 -0.05 3.86
C GLY A 57 2.05 -0.77 3.30
N ILE A 58 2.50 -1.86 3.94
CA ILE A 58 3.62 -2.69 3.47
C ILE A 58 3.29 -3.37 2.14
N GLU A 59 2.10 -3.96 2.02
CA GLU A 59 1.62 -4.54 0.76
C GLU A 59 1.70 -3.52 -0.37
N ARG A 60 1.17 -2.30 -0.17
CA ARG A 60 1.19 -1.24 -1.20
C ARG A 60 2.60 -0.83 -1.60
N LEU A 61 3.56 -0.84 -0.68
CA LEU A 61 4.97 -0.60 -1.03
C LEU A 61 5.53 -1.71 -1.93
N ILE A 62 5.22 -2.96 -1.63
CA ILE A 62 5.68 -4.13 -2.39
C ILE A 62 5.02 -4.16 -3.78
N THR A 63 3.70 -3.95 -3.86
CA THR A 63 2.96 -3.99 -5.12
C THR A 63 3.33 -2.80 -6.01
N GLU A 64 3.54 -1.61 -5.45
CA GLU A 64 4.04 -0.45 -6.20
C GLU A 64 5.47 -0.67 -6.70
N PHE A 65 6.34 -1.33 -5.92
CA PHE A 65 7.68 -1.70 -6.36
C PHE A 65 7.62 -2.65 -7.56
N TRP A 66 6.71 -3.63 -7.54
CA TRP A 66 6.52 -4.57 -8.65
C TRP A 66 5.84 -3.92 -9.86
N ARG A 67 4.94 -2.95 -9.64
CA ARG A 67 4.20 -2.22 -10.68
C ARG A 67 5.09 -1.28 -11.47
N ARG A 68 6.21 -0.80 -10.91
CA ARG A 68 7.23 -0.06 -11.67
C ARG A 68 8.04 -1.00 -12.58
N THR A 69 7.36 -1.58 -13.58
CA THR A 69 7.99 -2.18 -14.76
C THR A 69 8.39 -1.04 -15.71
N PRO A 70 9.68 -0.74 -15.89
CA PRO A 70 10.12 0.52 -16.50
C PRO A 70 9.97 0.62 -18.03
N VAL A 71 9.46 -0.40 -18.73
CA VAL A 71 9.68 -0.50 -20.19
C VAL A 71 8.48 -0.04 -21.04
N ILE A 72 7.24 -0.11 -20.54
CA ILE A 72 6.05 0.17 -21.39
C ILE A 72 5.40 1.52 -21.04
N ALA A 73 5.45 1.92 -19.77
CA ALA A 73 4.90 3.19 -19.31
C ALA A 73 5.74 4.41 -19.75
N PHE A 74 7.05 4.22 -19.96
CA PHE A 74 7.95 5.32 -20.32
C PHE A 74 7.78 5.78 -21.77
N ASP A 75 7.30 4.91 -22.66
CA ASP A 75 7.07 5.22 -24.08
C ASP A 75 5.68 5.84 -24.31
N LEU A 76 4.66 5.38 -23.58
CA LEU A 76 3.33 5.97 -23.58
C LEU A 76 3.26 7.33 -22.88
N ALA A 77 3.98 7.51 -21.78
CA ALA A 77 4.03 8.78 -21.09
C ALA A 77 4.65 9.87 -22.00
N LYS A 78 5.66 9.52 -22.81
CA LYS A 78 6.24 10.44 -23.80
C LYS A 78 5.28 10.76 -24.95
N SER A 79 4.55 9.77 -25.47
CA SER A 79 3.61 10.00 -26.58
C SER A 79 2.35 10.77 -26.16
N GLN A 80 1.88 10.60 -24.93
CA GLN A 80 0.74 11.35 -24.39
C GLN A 80 1.12 12.79 -23.98
N LEU A 81 2.33 13.02 -23.48
CA LEU A 81 2.83 14.36 -23.17
C LEU A 81 2.89 15.28 -24.42
N GLN A 82 3.17 14.73 -25.61
CA GLN A 82 3.13 15.48 -26.87
C GLN A 82 1.71 15.90 -27.28
N LEU A 83 0.68 15.16 -26.88
CA LEU A 83 -0.71 15.47 -27.19
C LEU A 83 -1.37 16.39 -26.15
N ILE A 84 -0.92 16.34 -24.89
CA ILE A 84 -1.51 17.06 -23.75
C ILE A 84 -0.95 18.49 -23.60
N ASP A 85 0.25 18.78 -24.10
CA ASP A 85 0.85 20.14 -24.10
C ASP A 85 -0.05 21.18 -24.81
N ARG A 86 -0.96 20.75 -25.70
CA ARG A 86 -1.95 21.62 -26.35
C ARG A 86 -3.18 21.98 -25.51
N SER A 87 -3.41 21.34 -24.37
CA SER A 87 -4.69 21.38 -23.66
C SER A 87 -4.73 22.25 -22.40
N GLY A 88 -3.60 22.85 -22.00
CA GLY A 88 -3.55 23.83 -20.89
C GLY A 88 -3.94 23.28 -19.51
N PHE A 89 -4.19 21.97 -19.38
CA PHE A 89 -4.46 21.30 -18.11
C PHE A 89 -3.12 20.95 -17.45
N ASP A 90 -2.89 21.46 -16.24
CA ASP A 90 -1.59 21.36 -15.55
C ASP A 90 -1.39 19.97 -14.95
N VAL A 91 -1.11 18.98 -15.82
CA VAL A 91 -0.73 17.60 -15.47
C VAL A 91 0.59 17.55 -14.68
N LYS A 92 1.28 18.69 -14.55
CA LYS A 92 2.51 18.81 -13.76
C LYS A 92 2.27 18.58 -12.26
N PHE A 93 1.07 18.80 -11.72
CA PHE A 93 0.82 18.59 -10.29
C PHE A 93 1.00 17.11 -9.87
N GLU A 94 0.68 16.17 -10.75
CA GLU A 94 0.84 14.73 -10.51
C GLU A 94 2.28 14.25 -10.79
N PHE A 95 3.06 15.06 -11.53
CA PHE A 95 4.45 14.79 -11.92
C PHE A 95 5.49 15.45 -10.98
N TYR A 96 5.21 16.63 -10.42
CA TYR A 96 6.17 17.45 -9.66
C TYR A 96 6.57 16.89 -8.31
N LEU A 97 5.77 15.99 -7.71
CA LEU A 97 6.14 15.37 -6.45
C LEU A 97 7.10 14.20 -6.61
N GLY A 98 7.27 13.59 -7.80
CA GLY A 98 8.25 12.53 -8.12
C GLY A 98 8.19 11.23 -7.27
N LEU A 99 7.54 11.29 -6.12
CA LEU A 99 7.16 10.26 -5.18
C LEU A 99 5.74 9.85 -5.56
N SER A 100 5.56 8.56 -5.83
CA SER A 100 4.23 8.02 -6.15
C SER A 100 3.28 8.36 -5.00
N VAL A 101 2.09 8.91 -5.27
CA VAL A 101 1.06 9.18 -4.25
C VAL A 101 0.77 7.92 -3.41
N ALA A 102 0.97 6.74 -4.00
CA ALA A 102 0.94 5.44 -3.31
C ALA A 102 2.02 5.29 -2.22
N GLN A 103 3.23 5.83 -2.43
CA GLN A 103 4.31 5.83 -1.44
C GLN A 103 3.97 6.74 -0.26
N ILE A 104 3.48 7.96 -0.51
CA ILE A 104 3.11 8.89 0.56
C ILE A 104 1.97 8.32 1.42
N THR A 105 0.94 7.78 0.77
CA THR A 105 -0.20 7.15 1.47
C THR A 105 0.22 5.90 2.23
N SER A 106 1.10 5.05 1.68
CA SER A 106 1.60 3.87 2.38
C SER A 106 2.42 4.21 3.63
N LEU A 107 3.30 5.22 3.56
CA LEU A 107 4.07 5.68 4.72
C LEU A 107 3.16 6.26 5.80
N ALA A 108 2.14 7.03 5.41
CA ALA A 108 1.15 7.56 6.34
C ALA A 108 0.38 6.43 7.04
N MET A 109 -0.07 5.41 6.31
CA MET A 109 -0.76 4.25 6.89
C MET A 109 0.12 3.50 7.89
N ILE A 110 1.39 3.24 7.56
CA ILE A 110 2.33 2.58 8.46
C ILE A 110 2.55 3.40 9.73
N ALA A 111 2.79 4.72 9.59
CA ALA A 111 3.01 5.61 10.72
C ALA A 111 1.80 5.66 11.66
N VAL A 112 0.58 5.80 11.11
CA VAL A 112 -0.67 5.80 11.89
C VAL A 112 -0.90 4.45 12.55
N GLY A 113 -0.65 3.35 11.84
CA GLY A 113 -0.79 2.00 12.38
C GLY A 113 0.15 1.73 13.55
N ILE A 114 1.43 2.12 13.44
CA ILE A 114 2.41 2.01 14.53
C ILE A 114 1.97 2.86 15.73
N TRP A 115 1.56 4.11 15.49
CA TRP A 115 1.09 5.01 16.53
C TRP A 115 -0.10 4.43 17.30
N LEU A 116 -1.09 3.86 16.59
CA LEU A 116 -2.24 3.21 17.20
C LEU A 116 -1.83 2.01 18.06
N ILE A 117 -0.94 1.14 17.56
CA ILE A 117 -0.48 -0.03 18.33
C ILE A 117 0.28 0.42 19.59
N LEU A 118 1.19 1.38 19.47
CA LEU A 118 1.93 1.91 20.62
C LEU A 118 1.00 2.56 21.65
N LYS A 119 0.00 3.32 21.19
CA LYS A 119 -1.01 3.91 22.06
C LYS A 119 -1.84 2.85 22.78
N VAL A 120 -2.22 1.79 22.08
CA VAL A 120 -2.97 0.66 22.62
C VAL A 120 -2.17 -0.13 23.64
N LEU A 121 -0.90 -0.44 23.35
CA LEU A 121 0.00 -1.13 24.29
C LEU A 121 0.32 -0.28 25.53
N ARG A 122 0.50 1.03 25.34
CA ARG A 122 0.69 1.95 26.48
C ARG A 122 -0.53 1.95 27.39
N ARG A 123 -1.74 2.04 26.82
CA ARG A 123 -2.98 2.01 27.61
C ARG A 123 -3.11 0.73 28.41
N GLU A 124 -2.70 -0.41 27.87
CA GLU A 124 -2.74 -1.67 28.61
C GLU A 124 -1.72 -1.72 29.75
N SER A 125 -0.50 -1.21 29.52
CA SER A 125 0.52 -1.13 30.56
C SER A 125 0.11 -0.24 31.74
N GLU A 126 -0.63 0.85 31.49
CA GLU A 126 -1.15 1.73 32.53
C GLU A 126 -2.27 1.05 33.36
N LEU A 127 -3.11 0.23 32.74
CA LEU A 127 -4.14 -0.54 33.44
C LEU A 127 -3.55 -1.69 34.28
N ASN A 128 -2.40 -2.23 33.85
CA ASN A 128 -1.72 -3.35 34.49
C ASN A 128 -0.58 -2.92 35.43
N LYS A 129 -0.43 -1.62 35.73
CA LYS A 129 0.47 -1.20 36.81
C LYS A 129 -0.06 -1.80 38.11
N PRO A 130 0.67 -2.76 38.73
CA PRO A 130 0.22 -3.34 39.97
C PRO A 130 0.17 -2.23 41.02
N GLN A 131 -0.72 -2.39 41.99
CA GLN A 131 -0.96 -1.55 43.17
C GLN A 131 0.28 -1.42 44.10
N MET A 132 1.51 -1.48 43.55
CA MET A 132 2.81 -1.45 44.22
C MET A 132 3.20 -0.04 44.73
N ARG A 133 2.21 0.75 45.14
CA ARG A 133 2.44 1.97 45.93
C ARG A 133 1.89 1.88 47.34
N ASN A 134 1.29 0.73 47.69
CA ASN A 134 0.71 0.45 49.00
C ASN A 134 1.30 -0.87 49.57
N ALA A 135 2.62 -0.92 49.74
CA ALA A 135 3.32 -1.90 50.56
C ALA A 135 4.53 -1.22 51.19
#